data_AF-A0A8S0S8D0-F1
#
_entry.id   AF-A0A8S0S8D0-F1
#
_cell.length_a   1.000
_cell.length_b   1.000
_cell.length_c   1.000
_cell.angle_alpha   90.00
_cell.angle_beta   90.00
_cell.angle_gamma   90.00
#
_symmetry.space_group_name_H-M   'P 1'
#
loop_
_entity.id
_entity.type
_entity.pdbx_description
1 polymer ?
#
loop_
_entity_poly.entity_id
_entity_poly.type
_entity_poly.pdbx_seq_one_letter_code
_entity_poly.pdbx_strand_id
1 'polypeptide(L)'
;MDSVEETRDIVIVGGGICGLATALALHRKGLRSTILEKSETLRDTGAAIAIRANGWRALDQLGVASELRQRANPIHRMRDVWIDVGKQQEIPEIGECRCVKRNDLIEVLADALPPRTVRFGSQIVSVKVDKENSFPTLQLYGDKSIQAKVLIGCDGSRSTVADFLGLKSTKMFAILSVRGLTSYPNGHAFDCESTRMRREKISVGRAPITDKLVYWFVALPWTPSGEIFHFSFKVKDLYKHNLTNSSEFVIAFIISTYKQMKG
;
A
#
# COMPACT_ATOMS: atom_id res chain seq x y z
N MET A 1 -39.58 4.11 6.38
CA MET A 1 -38.82 3.86 7.63
C MET A 1 -37.78 2.84 7.26
N ASP A 2 -36.56 3.28 6.98
CA ASP A 2 -35.45 2.37 6.70
C ASP A 2 -35.16 1.62 7.99
N SER A 3 -35.54 0.34 8.05
CA SER A 3 -35.34 -0.48 9.24
C SER A 3 -33.84 -0.64 9.46
N VAL A 4 -33.33 -0.10 10.57
CA VAL A 4 -31.95 -0.35 11.01
C VAL A 4 -31.83 -1.84 11.31
N GLU A 5 -31.07 -2.55 10.48
CA GLU A 5 -31.00 -4.00 10.50
C GLU A 5 -30.17 -4.51 11.68
N GLU A 6 -29.21 -3.71 12.15
CA GLU A 6 -28.25 -4.12 13.19
C GLU A 6 -27.54 -2.94 13.88
N THR A 7 -27.37 -3.00 15.20
CA THR A 7 -26.53 -2.07 15.97
C THR A 7 -25.22 -2.75 16.40
N ARG A 8 -24.08 -2.10 16.15
CA ARG A 8 -22.74 -2.57 16.49
C ARG A 8 -22.02 -1.58 17.42
N ASP A 9 -21.17 -2.09 18.31
CA ASP A 9 -20.41 -1.24 19.23
C ASP A 9 -19.35 -0.41 18.49
N ILE A 10 -18.44 -1.07 17.76
CA ILE A 10 -17.38 -0.41 16.98
C ILE A 10 -17.42 -0.91 15.55
N VAL A 11 -17.59 0.03 14.60
CA VAL A 11 -17.53 -0.24 13.17
C VAL A 11 -16.33 0.48 12.56
N ILE A 12 -15.50 -0.26 11.85
CA ILE A 12 -14.37 0.23 11.08
C ILE A 12 -14.74 0.09 9.59
N VAL A 13 -14.67 1.18 8.83
CA VAL A 13 -14.96 1.13 7.39
C VAL A 13 -13.66 1.00 6.62
N GLY A 14 -13.45 -0.13 5.94
CA GLY A 14 -12.27 -0.45 5.13
C GLY A 14 -11.36 -1.51 5.77
N GLY A 15 -11.16 -2.62 5.06
CA GLY A 15 -10.29 -3.76 5.40
C GLY A 15 -8.89 -3.68 4.78
N GLY A 16 -8.36 -2.47 4.60
CA GLY A 16 -6.96 -2.27 4.25
C GLY A 16 -6.03 -2.38 5.47
N ILE A 17 -4.72 -2.14 5.25
CA ILE A 17 -3.69 -2.17 6.31
C ILE A 17 -4.12 -1.36 7.55
N CYS A 18 -4.65 -0.15 7.36
CA CYS A 18 -5.08 0.72 8.46
C CYS A 18 -6.24 0.10 9.27
N GLY A 19 -7.28 -0.39 8.59
CA GLY A 19 -8.45 -0.93 9.25
C GLY A 19 -8.16 -2.26 9.96
N LEU A 20 -7.39 -3.14 9.33
CA LEU A 20 -6.96 -4.41 9.93
C LEU A 20 -6.06 -4.16 11.16
N ALA A 21 -5.08 -3.26 11.05
CA ALA A 21 -4.23 -2.87 12.18
C ALA A 21 -5.04 -2.24 13.33
N THR A 22 -6.05 -1.41 13.01
CA THR A 22 -6.94 -0.79 14.00
C THR A 22 -7.80 -1.84 14.71
N ALA A 23 -8.43 -2.74 13.97
CA ALA A 23 -9.20 -3.84 14.56
C ALA A 23 -8.33 -4.73 15.45
N LEU A 24 -7.09 -5.00 15.03
CA LEU A 24 -6.16 -5.83 15.80
C LEU A 24 -5.73 -5.14 17.10
N ALA A 25 -5.49 -3.83 17.04
CA ALA A 25 -5.21 -3.04 18.24
C ALA A 25 -6.38 -3.07 19.23
N LEU A 26 -7.61 -2.90 18.75
CA LEU A 26 -8.83 -2.96 19.56
C LEU A 26 -9.03 -4.37 20.15
N HIS A 27 -8.87 -5.41 19.34
CA HIS A 27 -8.99 -6.80 19.77
C HIS A 27 -8.02 -7.11 20.92
N ARG A 28 -6.78 -6.64 20.83
CA ARG A 28 -5.76 -6.80 21.89
C ARG A 28 -6.08 -6.04 23.18
N LYS A 29 -6.96 -5.05 23.11
CA LYS A 29 -7.51 -4.35 24.27
C LYS A 29 -8.83 -4.96 24.76
N GLY A 30 -9.24 -6.11 24.23
CA GLY A 30 -10.50 -6.77 24.58
C GLY A 30 -11.74 -6.11 23.98
N LEU A 31 -11.58 -5.18 23.05
CA LEU A 31 -12.68 -4.49 22.39
C LEU A 31 -13.05 -5.20 21.09
N ARG A 32 -14.33 -5.54 20.94
CA ARG A 32 -14.85 -6.14 19.70
C ARG A 32 -15.16 -5.05 18.68
N SER A 33 -14.66 -5.22 17.47
CA SER A 33 -14.93 -4.34 16.33
C SER A 33 -15.32 -5.15 15.10
N THR A 34 -16.11 -4.54 14.22
CA THR A 34 -16.45 -5.11 12.90
C THR A 34 -15.83 -4.25 11.82
N ILE A 35 -15.11 -4.87 10.89
CA ILE A 35 -14.65 -4.21 9.67
C ILE A 35 -15.69 -4.42 8.57
N LEU A 36 -16.10 -3.34 7.91
CA LEU A 36 -16.88 -3.39 6.68
C LEU A 36 -15.94 -3.12 5.50
N GLU A 37 -15.69 -4.15 4.70
CA GLU A 37 -14.85 -4.06 3.50
C GLU A 37 -15.73 -4.18 2.25
N LYS A 38 -15.53 -3.28 1.30
CA LYS A 38 -16.31 -3.22 0.06
C LYS A 38 -15.97 -4.35 -0.92
N SER A 39 -14.73 -4.83 -0.92
CA SER A 39 -14.30 -5.95 -1.73
C SER A 39 -14.90 -7.26 -1.20
N GLU A 40 -15.10 -8.23 -2.10
CA GLU A 40 -15.61 -9.57 -1.76
C GLU A 40 -14.57 -10.44 -1.04
N THR A 41 -13.29 -10.08 -1.16
CA THR A 41 -12.17 -10.81 -0.57
C THR A 41 -11.13 -9.83 -0.02
N LEU A 42 -10.22 -10.34 0.81
CA LEU A 42 -9.01 -9.59 1.14
C LEU A 42 -8.26 -9.27 -0.15
N ARG A 43 -7.79 -8.03 -0.24
CA ARG A 43 -7.08 -7.55 -1.42
C ARG A 43 -5.80 -8.36 -1.62
N ASP A 44 -5.76 -9.07 -2.73
CA ASP A 44 -4.64 -9.89 -3.22
C ASP A 44 -3.79 -9.16 -4.27
N THR A 45 -4.04 -7.87 -4.49
CA THR A 45 -3.29 -7.06 -5.47
C THR A 45 -2.52 -5.92 -4.82
N GLY A 46 -1.23 -5.86 -5.10
CA GLY A 46 -0.34 -4.78 -4.68
C GLY A 46 1.11 -5.19 -4.83
N ALA A 47 1.98 -4.19 -5.00
CA ALA A 47 3.42 -4.42 -5.01
C ALA A 47 3.94 -4.56 -3.55
N ALA A 48 4.93 -3.78 -3.16
CA ALA A 48 5.47 -3.79 -1.82
C ALA A 48 5.41 -2.41 -1.16
N ILE A 49 5.64 -2.41 0.15
CA ILE A 49 5.76 -1.22 0.98
C ILE A 49 7.05 -1.30 1.80
N ALA A 50 7.82 -0.21 1.79
CA ALA A 50 8.96 -0.08 2.70
C ALA A 50 8.44 0.35 4.08
N ILE A 51 8.70 -0.46 5.10
CA ILE A 51 8.35 -0.19 6.48
C ILE A 51 9.63 0.12 7.24
N ARG A 52 9.68 1.32 7.85
CA ARG A 52 10.81 1.80 8.65
C ARG A 52 10.58 1.58 10.14
N ALA A 53 11.54 1.97 10.97
CA ALA A 53 11.62 1.60 12.37
C ALA A 53 10.36 1.95 13.18
N ASN A 54 9.70 3.06 12.87
CA ASN A 54 8.44 3.44 13.50
C ASN A 54 7.30 2.46 13.17
N GLY A 55 7.20 2.01 11.92
CA GLY A 55 6.22 1.02 11.51
C GLY A 55 6.49 -0.35 12.12
N TRP A 56 7.76 -0.78 12.17
CA TRP A 56 8.13 -2.04 12.84
C TRP A 56 7.82 -2.03 14.33
N ARG A 57 8.08 -0.93 15.04
CA ARG A 57 7.65 -0.76 16.44
C ARG A 57 6.13 -0.89 16.62
N ALA A 58 5.33 -0.37 15.68
CA ALA A 58 3.89 -0.53 15.71
C ALA A 58 3.48 -2.00 15.47
N LEU A 59 4.13 -2.68 14.53
CA LEU A 59 3.90 -4.10 14.25
C LEU A 59 4.30 -5.01 15.42
N ASP A 60 5.33 -4.63 16.21
CA ASP A 60 5.70 -5.33 17.44
C ASP A 60 4.61 -5.21 18.50
N GLN A 61 4.03 -4.01 18.70
CA GLN A 61 2.90 -3.84 19.62
C GLN A 61 1.64 -4.56 19.14
N LEU A 62 1.45 -4.63 17.82
CA LEU A 62 0.45 -5.47 17.17
C LEU A 62 0.86 -6.94 17.08
N GLY A 63 2.04 -7.33 17.59
CA GLY A 63 2.54 -8.70 17.77
C GLY A 63 2.48 -9.58 16.52
N VAL A 64 2.58 -8.96 15.35
CA VAL A 64 2.64 -9.59 14.03
C VAL A 64 4.03 -9.46 13.40
N ALA A 65 4.92 -8.69 14.02
CA ALA A 65 6.23 -8.40 13.49
C ALA A 65 7.13 -9.64 13.35
N SER A 66 7.06 -10.60 14.28
CA SER A 66 7.87 -11.83 14.22
C SER A 66 7.59 -12.65 12.96
N GLU A 67 6.32 -12.75 12.56
CA GLU A 67 5.92 -13.42 11.34
C GLU A 67 6.35 -12.63 10.09
N LEU A 68 6.11 -11.32 10.08
CA LEU A 68 6.50 -10.48 8.94
C LEU A 68 8.01 -10.42 8.71
N ARG A 69 8.82 -10.50 9.77
CA ARG A 69 10.29 -10.57 9.67
C ARG A 69 10.77 -11.82 8.92
N GLN A 70 10.01 -12.91 8.92
CA GLN A 70 10.34 -14.12 8.16
C GLN A 70 10.06 -13.97 6.67
N ARG A 71 9.18 -13.03 6.30
CA ARG A 71 8.76 -12.80 4.91
C ARG A 71 9.57 -11.70 4.19
N ALA A 72 10.45 -11.00 4.91
CA ALA A 72 11.24 -9.90 4.35
C ALA A 72 12.62 -9.73 5.00
N ASN A 73 13.64 -9.51 4.16
CA ASN A 73 15.01 -9.26 4.54
C ASN A 73 15.22 -7.81 5.00
N PRO A 74 16.16 -7.56 5.94
CA PRO A 74 16.53 -6.21 6.35
C PRO A 74 17.14 -5.39 5.21
N ILE A 75 16.85 -4.09 5.21
CA ILE A 75 17.49 -3.08 4.38
C ILE A 75 18.35 -2.22 5.29
N HIS A 76 19.66 -2.20 5.03
CA HIS A 76 20.63 -1.53 5.88
C HIS A 76 20.96 -0.10 5.44
N ARG A 77 20.71 0.21 4.17
CA ARG A 77 20.97 1.53 3.60
C ARG A 77 20.08 1.85 2.41
N MET A 78 19.99 3.13 2.10
CA MET A 78 19.38 3.68 0.91
C MET A 78 20.47 4.35 0.06
N ARG A 79 20.57 3.95 -1.20
CA ARG A 79 21.47 4.55 -2.20
C ARG A 79 20.65 5.44 -3.12
N ASP A 80 20.85 6.75 -3.02
CA ASP A 80 20.30 7.73 -3.95
C ASP A 80 21.37 8.08 -5.01
N VAL A 81 21.01 7.95 -6.29
CA VAL A 81 21.87 8.27 -7.44
C VAL A 81 21.21 9.35 -8.28
N TRP A 82 21.92 10.44 -8.58
CA TRP A 82 21.49 11.48 -9.51
C TRP A 82 22.34 11.37 -10.78
N ILE A 83 21.73 10.85 -11.84
CA ILE A 83 22.42 10.51 -13.08
C ILE A 83 22.91 11.79 -13.80
N ASP A 84 22.09 12.84 -13.84
CA ASP A 84 22.41 14.06 -14.61
C ASP A 84 23.65 14.79 -14.12
N VAL A 85 23.92 14.69 -12.82
CA VAL A 85 25.04 15.39 -12.15
C VAL A 85 26.12 14.42 -11.67
N GLY A 86 26.01 13.13 -12.00
CA GLY A 86 26.98 12.10 -11.59
C GLY A 86 27.16 11.97 -10.07
N LYS A 87 26.14 12.31 -9.28
CA LYS A 87 26.21 12.32 -7.80
C LYS A 87 25.60 11.04 -7.24
N GLN A 88 26.23 10.49 -6.20
CA GLN A 88 25.67 9.40 -5.40
C GLN A 88 25.72 9.75 -3.92
N GLN A 89 24.73 9.31 -3.17
CA GLN A 89 24.69 9.39 -1.72
C GLN A 89 24.22 8.06 -1.14
N GLU A 90 24.92 7.57 -0.14
CA GLU A 90 24.48 6.44 0.68
C GLU A 90 24.01 6.98 2.04
N ILE A 91 22.82 6.54 2.45
CA ILE A 91 22.19 6.94 3.70
C ILE A 91 21.93 5.64 4.47
N PRO A 92 22.64 5.38 5.57
CA PRO A 92 22.33 4.25 6.45
C PRO A 92 20.90 4.33 6.96
N GLU A 93 20.20 3.20 7.00
CA GLU A 93 18.90 3.12 7.65
C GLU A 93 19.10 3.10 9.17
N ILE A 94 18.41 3.99 9.88
CA ILE A 94 18.45 4.04 11.34
C ILE A 94 17.36 3.15 11.90
N GLY A 95 17.79 2.03 12.51
CA GLY A 95 16.90 1.01 13.04
C GLY A 95 16.36 0.08 11.96
N GLU A 96 15.20 -0.50 12.23
CA GLU A 96 14.65 -1.57 11.41
C GLU A 96 13.99 -1.04 10.12
N CYS A 97 14.47 -1.46 8.95
CA CYS A 97 13.87 -1.15 7.66
C CYS A 97 13.75 -2.44 6.82
N ARG A 98 12.59 -2.66 6.20
CA ARG A 98 12.33 -3.79 5.29
C ARG A 98 11.36 -3.39 4.20
N CYS A 99 11.49 -3.98 3.01
CA CYS A 99 10.46 -3.95 2.00
C CYS A 99 9.59 -5.20 2.14
N VAL A 100 8.29 -5.04 2.35
CA VAL A 100 7.35 -6.13 2.60
C VAL A 100 6.30 -6.15 1.50
N LYS A 101 5.94 -7.34 0.99
CA LYS A 101 4.80 -7.45 0.06
C LYS A 101 3.54 -6.96 0.75
N ARG A 102 2.73 -6.18 0.02
CA ARG A 102 1.51 -5.60 0.60
C ARG A 102 0.54 -6.69 1.04
N ASN A 103 0.40 -7.76 0.26
CA ASN A 103 -0.50 -8.87 0.57
C ASN A 103 -0.08 -9.58 1.85
N ASP A 104 1.20 -9.93 1.98
CA ASP A 104 1.74 -10.56 3.19
C ASP A 104 1.42 -9.73 4.44
N LEU A 105 1.53 -8.40 4.37
CA LEU A 105 1.15 -7.52 5.48
C LEU A 105 -0.36 -7.57 5.79
N ILE A 106 -1.21 -7.60 4.77
CA ILE A 106 -2.66 -7.67 4.92
C ILE A 106 -3.07 -9.04 5.49
N GLU A 107 -2.51 -10.12 4.97
CA GLU A 107 -2.75 -11.50 5.40
C GLU A 107 -2.38 -11.67 6.86
N VAL A 108 -1.15 -11.34 7.26
CA VAL A 108 -0.70 -11.49 8.65
C VAL A 108 -1.58 -10.68 9.61
N LEU A 109 -1.99 -9.47 9.23
CA LEU A 109 -2.89 -8.66 10.06
C LEU A 109 -4.30 -9.26 10.16
N ALA A 110 -4.81 -9.84 9.08
CA ALA A 110 -6.13 -10.45 9.04
C ALA A 110 -6.17 -11.80 9.78
N ASP A 111 -5.13 -12.62 9.63
CA ASP A 111 -5.01 -13.94 10.28
C ASP A 111 -4.85 -13.81 11.79
N ALA A 112 -4.30 -12.69 12.27
CA ALA A 112 -4.20 -12.37 13.69
C ALA A 112 -5.54 -11.90 14.32
N LEU A 113 -6.62 -11.76 13.55
CA LEU A 113 -7.94 -11.37 14.03
C LEU A 113 -8.86 -12.58 14.22
N PRO A 114 -9.85 -12.49 15.13
CA PRO A 114 -10.89 -13.51 15.23
C PRO A 114 -11.62 -13.73 13.91
N PRO A 115 -12.09 -14.96 13.63
CA PRO A 115 -12.93 -15.22 12.48
C PRO A 115 -14.15 -14.29 12.45
N ARG A 116 -14.56 -13.88 11.24
CA ARG A 116 -15.71 -12.99 11.00
C ARG A 116 -15.56 -11.56 11.53
N THR A 117 -14.37 -11.12 11.94
CA THR A 117 -14.12 -9.69 12.21
C THR A 117 -14.31 -8.82 10.95
N VAL A 118 -13.98 -9.35 9.78
CA VAL A 118 -14.18 -8.68 8.48
C VAL A 118 -15.46 -9.16 7.82
N ARG A 119 -16.31 -8.23 7.44
CA ARG A 119 -17.49 -8.45 6.60
C ARG A 119 -17.22 -7.88 5.21
N PHE A 120 -17.01 -8.77 4.26
CA PHE A 120 -16.78 -8.45 2.85
C PHE A 120 -18.09 -8.03 2.13
N GLY A 121 -17.96 -7.52 0.90
CA GLY A 121 -19.11 -7.07 0.09
C GLY A 121 -19.93 -5.95 0.75
N SER A 122 -19.36 -5.25 1.73
CA SER A 122 -20.04 -4.27 2.58
C SER A 122 -19.58 -2.86 2.25
N GLN A 123 -19.99 -2.38 1.08
CA GLN A 123 -19.72 -1.02 0.64
C GLN A 123 -20.62 -0.02 1.37
N ILE A 124 -20.03 0.96 2.04
CA ILE A 124 -20.74 2.11 2.58
C ILE A 124 -20.97 3.13 1.47
N VAL A 125 -22.20 3.64 1.37
CA VAL A 125 -22.60 4.66 0.39
C VAL A 125 -22.84 6.02 1.03
N SER A 126 -23.30 6.06 2.29
CA SER A 126 -23.44 7.30 3.05
C SER A 126 -23.44 7.05 4.55
N VAL A 127 -23.17 8.10 5.32
CA VAL A 127 -23.29 8.12 6.78
C VAL A 127 -24.24 9.24 7.15
N LYS A 128 -25.19 8.96 8.04
CA LYS A 128 -26.16 9.93 8.55
C LYS A 128 -26.15 9.92 10.06
N VAL A 129 -26.30 11.08 10.68
CA VAL A 129 -26.58 11.22 12.11
C VAL A 129 -27.91 11.94 12.20
N ASP A 130 -28.87 11.32 12.88
CA ASP A 130 -30.15 11.95 13.17
C ASP A 130 -30.04 12.78 14.45
N LYS A 131 -30.80 13.86 14.56
CA LYS A 131 -30.84 14.64 15.81
C LYS A 131 -31.47 13.85 16.96
N GLU A 132 -32.33 12.88 16.64
CA GLU A 132 -32.98 12.01 17.62
C GLU A 132 -32.19 10.73 17.93
N ASN A 133 -31.31 10.29 17.01
CA ASN A 133 -30.46 9.12 17.20
C ASN A 133 -29.03 9.53 17.57
N SER A 134 -28.58 9.17 18.77
CA SER A 134 -27.22 9.51 19.24
C SER A 134 -26.08 8.81 18.47
N PHE A 135 -26.38 7.85 17.58
CA PHE A 135 -25.38 7.04 16.88
C PHE A 135 -25.44 7.21 15.36
N PRO A 136 -24.29 7.26 14.66
CA PRO A 136 -24.24 7.27 13.21
C PRO A 136 -24.85 6.00 12.60
N THR A 137 -25.71 6.21 11.60
CA THR A 137 -26.28 5.17 10.74
C THR A 137 -25.51 5.15 9.43
N LEU A 138 -24.88 4.02 9.13
CA LEU A 138 -24.19 3.74 7.88
C LEU A 138 -25.18 3.09 6.91
N GLN A 139 -25.32 3.68 5.73
CA GLN A 139 -26.06 3.07 4.62
C GLN A 139 -25.10 2.24 3.78
N LEU A 140 -25.44 0.97 3.58
CA LEU A 140 -24.71 0.04 2.75
C LEU A 140 -25.33 0.00 1.35
N TYR A 141 -24.54 -0.43 0.37
CA TYR A 141 -25.06 -0.76 -0.96
C TYR A 141 -26.10 -1.89 -0.87
N GLY A 142 -27.23 -1.74 -1.55
CA GLY A 142 -28.34 -2.72 -1.53
C GLY A 142 -29.36 -2.50 -0.39
N ASP A 143 -29.62 -1.24 -0.02
CA ASP A 143 -30.67 -0.80 0.92
C ASP A 143 -30.59 -1.36 2.35
N LYS A 144 -29.40 -1.82 2.76
CA LYS A 144 -29.12 -2.26 4.14
C LYS A 144 -28.53 -1.14 4.96
N SER A 145 -28.77 -1.14 6.27
CA SER A 145 -28.22 -0.13 7.18
C SER A 145 -27.72 -0.72 8.49
N ILE A 146 -26.64 -0.11 9.02
CA ILE A 146 -26.01 -0.50 10.28
C ILE A 146 -25.85 0.75 11.14
N GLN A 147 -26.23 0.67 12.40
CA GLN A 147 -25.87 1.68 13.40
C GLN A 147 -24.57 1.31 14.11
N ALA A 148 -23.72 2.30 14.35
CA ALA A 148 -22.45 2.12 15.05
C ALA A 148 -22.37 3.07 16.25
N LYS A 149 -22.10 2.56 17.46
CA LYS A 149 -21.84 3.45 18.61
C LYS A 149 -20.56 4.25 18.42
N VAL A 150 -19.55 3.60 17.83
CA VAL A 150 -18.28 4.22 17.41
C VAL A 150 -18.02 3.89 15.95
N LEU A 151 -17.81 4.92 15.14
CA LEU A 151 -17.45 4.81 13.73
C LEU A 151 -15.99 5.23 13.52
N ILE A 152 -15.20 4.36 12.89
CA ILE A 152 -13.81 4.63 12.52
C ILE A 152 -13.65 4.55 10.99
N GLY A 153 -13.25 5.66 10.37
CA GLY A 153 -12.98 5.72 8.93
C GLY A 153 -11.60 5.20 8.56
N CYS A 154 -11.52 4.13 7.78
CA CYS A 154 -10.30 3.52 7.23
C CYS A 154 -10.43 3.22 5.72
N ASP A 155 -11.33 3.94 5.04
CA ASP A 155 -11.86 3.68 3.70
C ASP A 155 -11.05 4.34 2.56
N GLY A 156 -9.84 4.79 2.89
CA GLY A 156 -8.83 5.20 1.91
C GLY A 156 -9.02 6.61 1.35
N SER A 157 -8.39 6.89 0.21
CA SER A 157 -8.33 8.26 -0.36
C SER A 157 -9.66 8.77 -0.92
N ARG A 158 -10.65 7.89 -1.10
CA ARG A 158 -12.01 8.24 -1.55
C ARG A 158 -12.98 7.86 -0.43
N SER A 159 -12.78 8.49 0.72
CA SER A 159 -13.41 8.13 1.98
C SER A 159 -14.79 8.78 2.12
N THR A 160 -15.83 7.96 2.18
CA THR A 160 -17.20 8.38 2.50
C THR A 160 -17.29 8.91 3.93
N VAL A 161 -16.50 8.35 4.86
CA VAL A 161 -16.47 8.82 6.25
C VAL A 161 -15.83 10.21 6.36
N ALA A 162 -14.75 10.46 5.61
CA ALA A 162 -14.10 11.78 5.56
C ALA A 162 -15.01 12.84 4.96
N ASP A 163 -15.73 12.50 3.88
CA ASP A 163 -16.72 13.38 3.25
C ASP A 163 -17.85 13.72 4.22
N PHE A 164 -18.36 12.72 4.96
CA PHE A 164 -19.36 12.93 6.02
C PHE A 164 -18.89 13.89 7.12
N LEU A 165 -17.61 13.78 7.53
CA LEU A 165 -17.01 14.67 8.52
C LEU A 165 -16.66 16.07 7.97
N GLY A 166 -16.89 16.34 6.68
CA GLY A 166 -16.53 17.61 6.05
C GLY A 166 -15.03 17.84 5.96
N LEU A 167 -14.22 16.78 5.92
CA LEU A 167 -12.77 16.90 5.77
C LEU A 167 -12.40 17.35 4.35
N LYS A 168 -11.25 18.02 4.23
CA LYS A 168 -10.79 18.53 2.93
C LYS A 168 -10.54 17.39 1.95
N SER A 169 -11.00 17.56 0.72
CA SER A 169 -10.80 16.60 -0.36
C SER A 169 -9.31 16.38 -0.67
N THR A 170 -9.00 15.18 -1.15
CA THR A 170 -7.62 14.84 -1.53
C THR A 170 -7.18 15.66 -2.74
N LYS A 171 -5.95 16.17 -2.71
CA LYS A 171 -5.32 16.79 -3.87
C LYS A 171 -4.57 15.74 -4.67
N MET A 172 -4.79 15.73 -5.99
CA MET A 172 -4.01 14.89 -6.88
C MET A 172 -2.56 15.36 -6.87
N PHE A 173 -1.63 14.43 -6.63
CA PHE A 173 -0.21 14.67 -6.79
C PHE A 173 0.18 14.30 -8.22
N ALA A 174 0.80 15.21 -8.96
CA ALA A 174 1.10 15.05 -10.39
C ALA A 174 2.30 14.12 -10.65
N ILE A 175 2.31 12.94 -10.03
CA ILE A 175 3.27 11.87 -10.27
C ILE A 175 2.51 10.58 -10.59
N LEU A 176 2.76 10.05 -11.78
CA LEU A 176 2.37 8.70 -12.15
C LEU A 176 3.45 7.74 -11.63
N SER A 177 3.02 6.64 -10.99
CA SER A 177 3.94 5.59 -10.52
C SER A 177 3.51 4.23 -11.06
N VAL A 178 4.44 3.56 -11.74
CA VAL A 178 4.35 2.14 -12.10
C VAL A 178 5.19 1.37 -11.09
N ARG A 179 4.68 0.23 -10.62
CA ARG A 179 5.32 -0.58 -9.58
C ARG A 179 5.19 -2.04 -9.95
N GLY A 180 6.17 -2.83 -9.55
CA GLY A 180 6.14 -4.26 -9.81
C GLY A 180 7.02 -5.04 -8.85
N LEU A 181 6.90 -6.35 -8.99
CA LEU A 181 7.71 -7.35 -8.30
C LEU A 181 8.38 -8.20 -9.39
N THR A 182 9.65 -8.50 -9.20
CA THR A 182 10.40 -9.42 -10.07
C THR A 182 10.88 -10.59 -9.24
N SER A 183 10.58 -11.82 -9.69
CA SER A 183 11.06 -13.06 -9.07
C SER A 183 12.39 -13.50 -9.69
N TYR A 184 13.30 -13.96 -8.86
CA TYR A 184 14.62 -14.49 -9.22
C TYR A 184 14.71 -15.91 -8.64
N PRO A 185 14.32 -16.95 -9.40
CA PRO A 185 14.24 -18.32 -8.89
C PRO A 185 15.56 -18.83 -8.28
N ASN A 186 16.68 -18.39 -8.86
CA ASN A 186 18.04 -18.74 -8.46
C ASN A 186 18.70 -17.70 -7.53
N GLY A 187 17.93 -16.72 -7.05
CA GLY A 187 18.42 -15.59 -6.27
C GLY A 187 18.93 -14.43 -7.12
N HIS A 188 19.08 -13.26 -6.51
CA HIS A 188 19.66 -12.06 -7.11
C HIS A 188 20.98 -11.67 -6.44
N ALA A 189 21.83 -10.92 -7.14
CA ALA A 189 23.11 -10.44 -6.61
C ALA A 189 23.01 -9.07 -5.92
N PHE A 190 21.80 -8.55 -5.66
CA PHE A 190 21.64 -7.25 -5.03
C PHE A 190 21.97 -7.27 -3.53
N ASP A 191 22.70 -6.26 -3.07
CA ASP A 191 22.92 -5.98 -1.66
C ASP A 191 21.60 -5.74 -0.90
N CYS A 192 21.66 -5.86 0.43
CA CYS A 192 20.59 -5.49 1.38
C CYS A 192 20.40 -3.96 1.47
N GLU A 193 20.18 -3.32 0.33
CA GLU A 193 19.95 -1.88 0.19
C GLU A 193 18.75 -1.58 -0.68
N SER A 194 18.11 -0.44 -0.44
CA SER A 194 17.20 0.15 -1.41
C SER A 194 17.98 1.12 -2.30
N THR A 195 17.70 1.13 -3.60
CA THR A 195 18.33 2.05 -4.55
C THR A 195 17.26 2.90 -5.21
N ARG A 196 17.53 4.19 -5.34
CA ARG A 196 16.70 5.11 -6.11
C ARG A 196 17.59 5.97 -7.00
N MET A 197 17.34 5.90 -8.29
CA MET A 197 18.06 6.65 -9.30
C MET A 197 17.13 7.72 -9.86
N ARG A 198 17.66 8.92 -10.03
CA ARG A 198 16.93 10.08 -10.56
C ARG A 198 17.63 10.59 -11.80
N ARG A 199 16.84 10.86 -12.83
CA ARG A 199 17.24 11.54 -14.05
C ARG A 199 16.13 12.51 -14.43
N GLU A 200 16.45 13.79 -14.50
CA GLU A 200 15.52 14.89 -14.68
C GLU A 200 14.36 14.81 -13.67
N LYS A 201 13.13 14.59 -14.14
CA LYS A 201 11.94 14.46 -13.31
C LYS A 201 11.51 13.00 -13.08
N ILE A 202 12.27 12.03 -13.59
CA ILE A 202 11.97 10.60 -13.47
C ILE A 202 12.77 10.02 -12.32
N SER A 203 12.13 9.18 -11.52
CA SER A 203 12.77 8.38 -10.49
C SER A 203 12.48 6.91 -10.73
N VAL A 204 13.51 6.09 -10.78
CA VAL A 204 13.39 4.63 -10.77
C VAL A 204 14.02 4.11 -9.49
N GLY A 205 13.54 2.99 -8.98
CA GLY A 205 14.16 2.41 -7.80
C GLY A 205 13.80 0.96 -7.60
N ARG A 206 14.56 0.33 -6.69
CA ARG A 206 14.38 -1.06 -6.31
C ARG A 206 14.65 -1.25 -4.82
N ALA A 207 14.05 -2.28 -4.25
CA ALA A 207 14.33 -2.77 -2.92
C ALA A 207 14.14 -4.30 -2.89
N PRO A 208 15.17 -5.08 -2.53
CA PRO A 208 15.00 -6.50 -2.24
C PRO A 208 13.96 -6.70 -1.12
N ILE A 209 13.07 -7.66 -1.33
CA ILE A 209 12.14 -8.17 -0.31
C ILE A 209 12.73 -9.43 0.29
N THR A 210 13.15 -10.37 -0.54
CA THR A 210 13.87 -11.60 -0.16
C THR A 210 14.99 -11.83 -1.16
N ASP A 211 15.84 -12.83 -0.95
CA ASP A 211 16.92 -13.19 -1.89
C ASP A 211 16.41 -13.51 -3.30
N LYS A 212 15.12 -13.84 -3.43
CA LYS A 212 14.45 -14.25 -4.67
C LYS A 212 13.38 -13.28 -5.16
N LEU A 213 13.16 -12.15 -4.48
CA LEU A 213 12.07 -11.24 -4.82
C LEU A 213 12.47 -9.79 -4.64
N VAL A 214 12.30 -9.00 -5.70
CA VAL A 214 12.67 -7.57 -5.69
C VAL A 214 11.47 -6.73 -6.06
N TYR A 215 11.18 -5.74 -5.22
CA TYR A 215 10.28 -4.65 -5.55
C TYR A 215 11.00 -3.62 -6.42
N TRP A 216 10.29 -3.08 -7.41
CA TRP A 216 10.77 -1.96 -8.21
C TRP A 216 9.65 -0.97 -8.48
N PHE A 217 10.04 0.27 -8.78
CA PHE A 217 9.13 1.31 -9.20
C PHE A 217 9.76 2.22 -10.26
N VAL A 218 8.88 2.83 -11.04
CA VAL A 218 9.13 3.98 -11.90
C VAL A 218 8.15 5.07 -11.47
N ALA A 219 8.63 6.29 -11.29
CA ALA A 219 7.85 7.46 -10.97
C ALA A 219 8.20 8.57 -11.98
N LEU A 220 7.20 9.14 -12.61
CA LEU A 220 7.34 10.19 -13.61
C LEU A 220 6.26 11.26 -13.39
N PRO A 221 6.47 12.51 -13.84
CA PRO A 221 5.43 13.52 -13.81
C PRO A 221 4.20 13.06 -14.59
N TRP A 222 3.03 13.29 -14.03
CA TRP A 222 1.77 13.09 -14.73
C TRP A 222 1.41 14.37 -15.50
N THR A 223 1.11 14.26 -16.80
CA THR A 223 0.67 15.35 -17.67
C THR A 223 -0.76 15.09 -18.18
N PRO A 224 -1.68 16.08 -18.11
CA PRO A 224 -3.07 15.92 -18.55
C PRO A 224 -3.25 15.64 -20.05
N SER A 225 -2.30 16.06 -20.89
CA SER A 225 -2.39 15.97 -22.36
C SER A 225 -2.25 14.55 -22.91
N GLY A 226 -1.93 13.55 -22.07
CA GLY A 226 -1.59 12.21 -22.55
C GLY A 226 -0.32 12.21 -23.42
N GLU A 227 0.42 13.32 -23.50
CA GLU A 227 1.74 13.36 -24.09
C GLU A 227 2.67 12.54 -23.22
N ILE A 228 2.73 11.25 -23.54
CA ILE A 228 3.74 10.37 -23.02
C ILE A 228 5.02 10.78 -23.72
N PHE A 229 5.88 11.45 -22.97
CA PHE A 229 7.21 11.77 -23.44
C PHE A 229 7.89 10.52 -24.02
N HIS A 230 8.32 10.60 -25.27
CA HIS A 230 9.18 9.58 -25.86
C HIS A 230 10.54 9.67 -25.18
N PHE A 231 10.82 8.72 -24.29
CA PHE A 231 12.11 8.65 -23.63
C PHE A 231 12.79 7.32 -23.89
N SER A 232 13.99 7.41 -24.45
CA SER A 232 14.93 6.31 -24.46
C SER A 232 15.82 6.40 -23.23
N PHE A 233 15.59 5.55 -22.23
CA PHE A 233 16.71 5.10 -21.40
C PHE A 233 17.56 4.24 -22.32
N LYS A 234 18.70 4.74 -22.81
CA LYS A 234 19.62 3.87 -23.53
C LYS A 234 20.07 2.81 -22.53
N VAL A 235 19.88 1.52 -22.88
CA VAL A 235 20.29 0.38 -22.03
C VAL A 235 21.75 0.54 -21.55
N LYS A 236 22.60 1.16 -22.38
CA LYS A 236 24.01 1.56 -22.10
C LYS A 236 24.20 2.42 -20.83
N ASP A 237 23.26 3.27 -20.46
CA ASP A 237 23.35 4.11 -19.25
C ASP A 237 23.11 3.29 -17.97
N LEU A 238 22.45 2.12 -18.09
CA LEU A 238 22.20 1.18 -16.99
C LEU A 238 23.31 0.13 -16.85
N TYR A 239 23.99 -0.21 -17.96
CA TYR A 239 25.16 -1.10 -17.95
C TYR A 239 26.32 -0.54 -17.11
N LYS A 240 26.49 0.78 -17.02
CA LYS A 240 27.55 1.42 -16.21
C LYS A 240 27.36 1.27 -14.69
N HIS A 241 26.18 0.86 -14.23
CA HIS A 241 25.82 0.79 -12.80
C HIS A 241 25.39 -0.61 -12.33
N ASN A 242 25.86 -1.69 -12.99
CA ASN A 242 25.64 -3.11 -12.58
C ASN A 242 24.17 -3.52 -12.36
N LEU A 243 23.28 -3.23 -13.30
CA LEU A 243 21.86 -3.62 -13.23
C LEU A 243 21.52 -4.92 -14.00
N THR A 244 22.51 -5.69 -14.44
CA THR A 244 22.39 -6.52 -15.64
C THR A 244 21.66 -7.85 -15.58
N ASN A 245 21.19 -8.38 -14.44
CA ASN A 245 20.61 -9.75 -14.49
C ASN A 245 19.08 -9.81 -14.52
N SER A 246 18.38 -8.69 -14.71
CA SER A 246 16.90 -8.67 -14.81
C SER A 246 16.26 -7.34 -15.23
N SER A 247 17.02 -6.23 -15.29
CA SER A 247 16.46 -4.94 -15.70
C SER A 247 16.10 -4.89 -17.18
N GLU A 248 16.69 -5.75 -18.02
CA GLU A 248 16.33 -5.88 -19.44
C GLU A 248 14.87 -6.30 -19.62
N PHE A 249 14.38 -7.23 -18.79
CA PHE A 249 12.96 -7.63 -18.79
C PHE A 249 12.06 -6.51 -18.28
N VAL A 250 12.45 -5.78 -17.23
CA VAL A 250 11.63 -4.68 -16.69
C VAL A 250 11.53 -3.54 -17.70
N ILE A 251 12.59 -3.23 -18.43
CA ILE A 251 12.59 -2.16 -19.45
C ILE A 251 11.89 -2.63 -20.73
N ALA A 252 12.11 -3.86 -21.18
CA ALA A 252 11.38 -4.44 -22.30
C ALA A 252 9.87 -4.56 -21.99
N PHE A 253 9.52 -4.88 -20.74
CA PHE A 253 8.14 -4.88 -20.25
C PHE A 253 7.55 -3.47 -20.19
N ILE A 254 8.29 -2.47 -19.69
CA ILE A 254 7.87 -1.06 -19.72
C ILE A 254 7.60 -0.60 -21.17
N ILE A 255 8.47 -0.96 -22.13
CA ILE A 255 8.31 -0.65 -23.56
C ILE A 255 7.12 -1.42 -24.17
N SER A 256 6.90 -2.68 -23.78
CA SER A 256 5.81 -3.52 -24.28
C SER A 256 4.44 -3.10 -23.74
N THR A 257 4.33 -2.82 -22.44
CA THR A 257 3.12 -2.29 -21.80
C THR A 257 2.79 -0.88 -22.33
N TYR A 258 3.81 -0.08 -22.64
CA TYR A 258 3.65 1.21 -23.34
C TYR A 258 3.08 1.05 -24.76
N LYS A 259 3.46 0.00 -25.50
CA LYS A 259 2.88 -0.30 -26.84
C LYS A 259 1.43 -0.79 -26.75
N GLN A 260 1.08 -1.57 -25.72
CA GLN A 260 -0.29 -2.06 -25.52
C GLN A 260 -1.29 -0.98 -25.07
N MET A 261 -0.84 0.05 -24.34
CA MET A 261 -1.69 1.18 -23.94
C MET A 261 -1.95 2.20 -25.06
N LYS A 262 -1.30 2.05 -26.23
CA LYS A 262 -1.50 2.86 -27.44
C LYS A 262 -2.37 2.17 -28.52
N GLY A 263 -2.93 1.00 -28.20
CA GLY A 263 -3.92 0.30 -29.03
C GLY A 263 -5.33 0.63 -28.57
#